data_AF-A0A535A3R2-F1
#
_entry.id   AF-A0A535A3R2-F1
#
_cell.length_a   1.000
_cell.length_b   1.000
_cell.length_c   1.000
_cell.angle_alpha   90.00
_cell.angle_beta   90.00
_cell.angle_gamma   90.00
#
_symmetry.space_group_name_H-M   'P 1'
#
loop_
_entity.id
_entity.type
_entity.pdbx_description
1 polymer ?
#
loop_
_entity_poly.entity_id
_entity_poly.type
_entity_poly.pdbx_seq_one_letter_code
_entity_poly.pdbx_strand_id
1 'polypeptide(L)' 'MGLPVFVGSAFVAQYPTGGGNFWVPLQYLLGLRALGVEAHWLELLWTGGDRCRAWEFVGAFRSAVERLGVAEWVTLV' A
#
# COMPACT_ATOMS: atom_id res chain seq x y z
N MET A 1 9.08 -6.59 -22.72
CA MET A 1 8.41 -6.48 -21.41
C MET A 1 9.51 -6.30 -20.37
N GLY A 2 9.48 -5.21 -19.61
CA GLY A 2 10.44 -4.98 -18.53
C GLY A 2 10.14 -5.86 -17.32
N LEU A 3 11.10 -5.99 -16.40
CA LEU A 3 10.86 -6.69 -15.13
C LEU A 3 9.87 -5.88 -14.28
N PRO A 4 8.86 -6.52 -13.66
CA PRO A 4 7.97 -5.82 -12.75
C PRO A 4 8.74 -5.32 -11.52
N VAL A 5 8.33 -4.17 -11.00
CA VAL A 5 8.91 -3.55 -9.80
C VAL A 5 7.91 -3.62 -8.66
N PHE A 6 8.36 -4.17 -7.53
CA PHE A 6 7.55 -4.25 -6.32
C PHE A 6 8.05 -3.25 -5.29
N VAL A 7 7.20 -2.31 -4.93
CA VAL A 7 7.41 -1.38 -3.82
C VAL A 7 6.91 -2.07 -2.55
N GLY A 8 7.83 -2.52 -1.71
CA GLY A 8 7.50 -3.18 -0.44
C GLY A 8 7.40 -2.16 0.70
N SER A 9 6.37 -2.27 1.51
CA SER A 9 6.28 -1.60 2.81
C SER A 9 5.52 -2.45 3.81
N ALA A 10 5.68 -2.15 5.10
CA ALA A 10 5.10 -2.94 6.16
C ALA A 10 4.65 -2.05 7.33
N PHE A 11 4.16 -0.86 7.02
CA PHE A 11 3.88 0.16 8.03
C PHE A 11 2.65 1.00 7.71
N VAL A 12 2.19 1.04 6.46
CA VAL A 12 1.10 1.93 6.05
C VAL A 12 -0.24 1.35 6.46
N ALA A 13 -0.50 0.08 6.17
CA ALA A 13 -1.74 -0.58 6.57
C ALA A 13 -1.82 -0.84 8.09
N GLN A 14 -0.71 -0.64 8.80
CA GLN A 14 -0.62 -0.82 10.24
C GLN A 14 -0.64 0.51 11.01
N TYR A 15 -0.57 1.64 10.31
CA TYR A 15 -0.56 2.97 10.90
C TYR A 15 -1.25 4.01 9.97
N PRO A 16 -2.58 3.92 9.79
CA PRO A 16 -3.31 4.74 8.83
C PRO A 16 -3.34 6.23 9.18
N THR A 17 -3.11 6.59 10.44
CA THR A 17 -3.06 7.98 10.91
C THR A 17 -1.72 8.67 10.64
N GLY A 18 -0.72 7.92 10.16
CA GLY A 18 0.63 8.42 9.90
C GLY A 18 0.78 9.32 8.68
N GLY A 19 -0.31 9.63 7.95
CA GLY A 19 -0.42 10.62 6.86
C GLY A 19 0.72 10.62 5.83
N GLY A 20 1.86 11.21 6.19
CA GLY A 20 3.09 11.18 5.40
C GLY A 20 3.63 9.77 5.11
N ASN A 21 3.38 8.77 5.97
CA ASN A 21 3.78 7.39 5.71
C ASN A 21 3.07 6.79 4.50
N PHE A 22 1.79 7.10 4.31
CA PHE A 22 1.00 6.60 3.18
C PHE A 22 1.57 7.10 1.84
N TRP A 23 2.07 8.33 1.82
CA TRP A 23 2.63 8.94 0.62
C TRP A 23 3.88 8.23 0.11
N VAL A 24 4.68 7.61 0.99
CA VAL A 24 5.99 7.06 0.62
C VAL A 24 5.87 5.92 -0.40
N PRO A 25 5.08 4.85 -0.22
CA PRO A 25 4.92 3.84 -1.26
C PRO A 25 4.08 4.34 -2.44
N LEU A 26 3.10 5.21 -2.16
CA LEU A 26 2.19 5.74 -3.17
C LEU A 26 2.95 6.53 -4.26
N GLN A 27 3.87 7.42 -3.87
CA GLN A 27 4.62 8.21 -4.86
C GLN A 27 5.51 7.34 -5.75
N TYR A 28 6.08 6.25 -5.22
CA TYR A 28 6.85 5.30 -6.03
C TYR A 28 5.94 4.54 -6.99
N LEU A 29 4.81 4.02 -6.51
CA LEU A 29 3.83 3.34 -7.35
C LEU A 29 3.38 4.24 -8.51
N LEU A 30 2.91 5.45 -8.20
CA LEU A 30 2.42 6.39 -9.21
C LEU A 30 3.53 6.86 -10.16
N GLY A 31 4.70 7.20 -9.63
CA GLY A 31 5.83 7.67 -10.44
C GLY A 31 6.34 6.61 -11.40
N LEU A 32 6.50 5.36 -10.94
CA LEU A 32 6.94 4.25 -11.79
C LEU A 32 5.91 3.95 -12.89
N ARG A 33 4.62 3.94 -12.55
CA ARG A 33 3.56 3.71 -13.55
C ARG A 33 3.47 4.84 -14.57
N ALA A 34 3.68 6.09 -14.16
CA ALA A 34 3.75 7.23 -15.07
C ALA A 34 4.92 7.13 -16.07
N LEU A 35 5.99 6.41 -15.71
CA LEU A 35 7.13 6.10 -16.58
C LEU A 35 6.92 4.84 -17.45
N GLY A 36 5.74 4.20 -17.38
CA GLY A 36 5.45 2.97 -18.12
C GLY A 36 6.06 1.70 -17.50
N VAL A 37 6.50 1.76 -16.25
CA VAL A 37 6.99 0.57 -15.51
C VAL A 37 5.79 -0.18 -14.92
N GLU A 38 5.79 -1.51 -15.07
CA GLU A 38 4.86 -2.39 -14.38
C GLU A 38 5.20 -2.42 -12.88
N ALA A 39 4.61 -1.49 -12.13
CA ALA A 39 4.84 -1.35 -10.70
C ALA A 39 3.63 -1.80 -9.87
N HIS A 40 3.95 -2.48 -8.77
CA HIS A 40 3.02 -2.97 -7.76
C HIS A 40 3.46 -2.55 -6.37
N TRP A 41 2.51 -2.37 -5.46
CA TRP A 41 2.77 -2.14 -4.05
C TRP A 41 2.40 -3.39 -3.25
N LEU A 42 3.39 -3.97 -2.56
CA LEU A 42 3.20 -5.04 -1.59
C LEU A 42 3.23 -4.47 -0.18
N GLU A 43 2.08 -4.43 0.48
CA GLU A 43 1.95 -3.99 1.87
C GLU A 43 1.88 -5.20 2.79
N LEU A 44 2.96 -5.43 3.55
CA LEU A 44 3.07 -6.56 4.45
C LEU A 44 2.35 -6.29 5.77
N LEU A 45 1.50 -7.23 6.15
CA LEU A 45 0.82 -7.29 7.42
C LEU A 45 1.54 -8.30 8.32
N TRP A 46 1.85 -7.88 9.54
CA TRP A 46 2.24 -8.83 10.59
C TRP A 46 1.21 -8.80 11.71
N THR A 47 0.97 -9.96 12.32
CA THR A 47 0.04 -10.10 13.43
C THR A 47 0.72 -9.61 14.71
N GLY A 48 0.71 -8.30 14.94
CA GLY A 48 1.10 -7.69 16.20
C GLY A 48 -0.13 -7.32 17.03
N GLY A 49 -0.40 -8.04 18.12
CA GLY A 49 -1.38 -7.62 19.13
C GLY A 49 -2.85 -7.66 18.69
N ASP A 50 -3.59 -6.58 18.95
CA ASP A 50 -5.06 -6.48 18.86
C ASP A 50 -5.59 -6.68 17.42
N ARG A 51 -6.25 -7.82 17.22
CA ARG A 51 -6.84 -8.20 15.93
C ARG A 51 -7.94 -7.25 15.47
N CYS A 52 -8.76 -6.71 16.38
CA CYS A 52 -9.83 -5.79 16.02
C CYS A 52 -9.25 -4.50 15.43
N ARG A 53 -8.22 -3.96 16.08
CA ARG A 53 -7.50 -2.79 15.60
C ARG A 53 -6.80 -3.03 14.26
N ALA A 54 -6.21 -4.23 14.06
CA ALA A 54 -5.62 -4.60 12.78
C ALA A 54 -6.66 -4.60 11.64
N TRP A 55 -7.86 -5.15 11.88
CA TRP A 55 -8.95 -5.13 10.89
C TRP A 55 -9.42 -3.71 10.56
N GLU A 56 -9.53 -2.84 11.56
CA GLU A 56 -9.88 -1.43 11.35
C GLU A 56 -8.85 -0.74 10.45
N PHE A 57 -7.56 -0.96 10.72
CA PHE A 57 -6.48 -0.34 9.95
C PHE A 57 -6.39 -0.86 8.51
N VAL A 58 -6.57 -2.16 8.32
CA VAL A 58 -6.68 -2.76 6.98
C VAL A 58 -7.89 -2.19 6.23
N GLY A 59 -9.03 -2.00 6.91
CA GLY A 59 -10.21 -1.37 6.33
C GLY A 59 -9.94 0.06 5.87
N ALA A 60 -9.35 0.89 6.75
CA ALA A 60 -8.99 2.27 6.43
C ALA A 60 -8.00 2.34 5.24
N PHE A 61 -7.02 1.44 5.20
CA PHE A 61 -6.06 1.33 4.10
C PHE A 61 -6.74 0.99 2.78
N ARG A 62 -7.60 -0.05 2.75
CA ARG A 62 -8.35 -0.46 1.55
C ARG A 62 -9.19 0.68 1.00
N SER A 63 -9.95 1.35 1.87
CA SER A 63 -10.76 2.50 1.44
C SER A 63 -9.90 3.65 0.90
N ALA A 64 -8.69 3.85 1.41
CA ALA A 64 -7.78 4.88 0.88
C ALA A 64 -7.28 4.54 -0.52
N VAL A 65 -6.80 3.31 -0.76
CA VAL A 65 -6.30 2.90 -2.09
C VAL A 65 -7.42 2.82 -3.13
N GLU A 66 -8.65 2.48 -2.73
CA GLU A 66 -9.84 2.53 -3.57
C GLU A 66 -10.18 3.96 -4.00
N ARG A 67 -10.24 4.91 -3.04
CA ARG A 67 -10.52 6.32 -3.36
C ARG A 67 -9.47 6.95 -4.27
N LEU A 68 -8.23 6.47 -4.20
CA LEU A 68 -7.14 6.93 -5.05
C LEU A 68 -7.06 6.21 -6.40
N GLY A 69 -7.88 5.19 -6.63
CA GLY A 69 -7.92 4.45 -7.89
C GLY A 69 -6.68 3.57 -8.14
N VAL A 70 -5.95 3.19 -7.08
CA VAL A 70 -4.71 2.39 -7.19
C VAL A 70 -4.86 0.96 -6.69
N ALA A 71 -6.05 0.57 -6.21
CA ALA A 71 -6.30 -0.72 -5.58
C ALA A 71 -5.91 -1.94 -6.45
N GLU A 72 -6.02 -1.83 -7.78
CA GLU A 72 -5.62 -2.88 -8.73
C GLU A 72 -4.13 -3.27 -8.61
N TRP A 73 -3.29 -2.32 -8.19
CA TRP A 73 -1.83 -2.51 -8.15
C TRP A 73 -1.30 -2.70 -6.74
N VAL A 74 -2.19 -2.81 -5.75
CA VAL A 74 -1.83 -2.95 -4.34
C VAL A 74 -2.23 -4.35 -3.86
N THR A 75 -1.29 -5.06 -3.25
CA THR A 75 -1.54 -6.36 -2.63
C THR A 75 -1.17 -6.28 -1.16
N LEU A 76 -2.09 -6.71 -0.30
CA LEU A 76 -1.82 -6.96 1.12
C LEU A 76 -1.30 -8.39 1.27
N VAL A 77 -0.14 -8.56 1.91
CA VAL A 77 0.56 -9.84 2.10
C VAL A 77 0.68 -10.17 3.58
#